data_AF-A0A963G932-F1
#
_entry.id   AF-A0A963G932-F1
#
_cell.length_a   1.000
_cell.length_b   1.000
_cell.length_c   1.000
_cell.angle_alpha   90.00
_cell.angle_beta   90.00
_cell.angle_gamma   90.00
#
_symmetry.space_group_name_H-M   'P 1'
#
loop_
_entity.id
_entity.type
_entity.pdbx_description
1 polymer ?
#
loop_
_entity_poly.entity_id
_entity_poly.type
_entity_poly.pdbx_seq_one_letter_code
_entity_poly.pdbx_strand_id
1 'polypeptide(L)' 'LLTIDGQRRLINEEGASYFRRERFDDAFHRVVTLPDDVDPDKVEASYVDGVLRITIQRRETTKPRQIEIK' A
#
# COMPACT_ATOMS: atom_id res chain seq x y z
N LEU A 1 9.14 -4.32 5.37
CA LEU A 1 7.80 -4.71 4.90
C LEU A 1 6.96 -3.46 4.78
N LEU A 2 6.19 -3.30 3.69
CA LEU A 2 5.18 -2.25 3.60
C LEU A 2 3.87 -2.79 4.16
N THR A 3 3.32 -2.11 5.15
CA THR A 3 2.05 -2.47 5.78
C THR A 3 1.00 -1.43 5.45
N ILE A 4 -0.19 -1.90 5.08
CA ILE A 4 -1.36 -1.07 4.74
C ILE A 4 -2.52 -1.56 5.59
N ASP A 5 -2.95 -0.71 6.51
CA ASP A 5 -4.02 -0.96 7.47
C ASP A 5 -5.14 0.07 7.33
N GLY A 6 -6.37 -0.36 7.56
CA GLY A 6 -7.50 0.56 7.65
C GLY A 6 -8.83 -0.14 7.86
N GLN A 7 -9.90 0.64 7.97
CA GLN A 7 -11.26 0.14 8.10
C GLN A 7 -12.17 0.90 7.15
N ARG A 8 -13.03 0.18 6.43
CA ARG A 8 -14.06 0.80 5.61
C ARG A 8 -15.41 0.62 6.30
N ARG A 9 -16.01 1.70 6.78
CA ARG A 9 -17.35 1.65 7.37
C ARG A 9 -18.39 1.98 6.29
N LEU A 10 -19.41 1.14 6.17
CA LEU A 10 -20.61 1.50 5.42
C LEU A 10 -21.52 2.33 6.32
N ILE A 11 -22.15 3.34 5.73
CA ILE A 11 -23.21 4.09 6.41
C ILE A 11 -24.46 3.22 6.33
N ASN A 12 -24.98 2.82 7.48
CA ASN A 12 -26.28 2.18 7.58
C ASN A 12 -27.31 3.27 7.85
N GLU A 13 -28.35 3.35 7.03
CA GLU A 13 -29.46 4.27 7.27
C GLU A 13 -30.45 3.63 8.24
N GLU A 14 -30.86 4.36 9.27
CA GLU A 14 -31.86 3.85 10.22
C GLU A 14 -33.19 3.55 9.52
N GLY A 15 -33.73 2.36 9.78
CA GLY A 15 -34.96 1.88 9.15
C GLY A 15 -34.79 1.30 7.74
N ALA A 16 -33.59 1.31 7.16
CA ALA A 16 -33.34 0.68 5.87
C ALA A 16 -33.30 -0.85 5.97
N SER A 17 -33.94 -1.52 5.00
CA SER A 17 -33.85 -2.97 4.80
C SER A 17 -33.18 -3.24 3.45
N TYR A 18 -32.14 -4.08 3.45
CA TYR A 18 -31.36 -4.38 2.26
C TYR A 18 -31.75 -5.76 1.72
N PHE A 19 -32.23 -5.82 0.48
CA PHE A 19 -32.43 -7.10 -0.21
C PHE A 19 -31.10 -7.81 -0.51
N ARG A 20 -30.03 -7.03 -0.74
CA ARG A 20 -28.69 -7.56 -1.03
C ARG A 20 -27.61 -6.55 -0.65
N ARG A 21 -26.53 -7.06 -0.05
CA ARG A 21 -25.34 -6.27 0.32
C ARG A 21 -24.09 -6.97 -0.22
N GLU A 22 -23.43 -6.35 -1.19
CA GLU A 22 -22.27 -6.94 -1.88
C GLU A 22 -20.94 -6.29 -1.50
N ARG A 23 -21.00 -5.09 -0.92
CA ARG A 23 -19.82 -4.31 -0.52
C ARG A 23 -19.43 -4.68 0.91
N PHE A 24 -18.15 -4.97 1.12
CA PHE A 24 -17.59 -5.23 2.44
C PHE A 24 -17.45 -3.93 3.26
N ASP A 25 -17.65 -4.05 4.58
CA ASP A 25 -17.58 -3.00 5.60
C ASP A 25 -16.59 -3.34 6.74
N ASP A 26 -15.50 -4.03 6.39
CA ASP A 26 -14.56 -4.60 7.35
C ASP A 26 -13.24 -3.81 7.46
N ALA A 27 -12.45 -4.18 8.47
CA ALA A 27 -11.04 -3.86 8.54
C ALA A 27 -10.27 -4.58 7.42
N PHE A 28 -9.19 -3.96 6.95
CA PHE A 28 -8.24 -4.58 6.04
C PHE A 28 -6.83 -4.42 6.58
N HIS A 29 -6.05 -5.48 6.39
CA HIS A 29 -4.63 -5.54 6.69
C HIS A 29 -3.92 -6.18 5.50
N ARG A 30 -2.96 -5.48 4.90
CA ARG A 30 -2.13 -6.00 3.82
C ARG A 30 -0.67 -5.73 4.09
N VAL A 31 0.14 -6.74 3.86
CA VAL A 31 1.60 -6.66 3.96
C VAL A 31 2.19 -7.00 2.60
N VAL A 32 3.05 -6.12 2.10
CA VAL A 32 3.77 -6.29 0.83
C VAL A 32 5.25 -6.30 1.12
N THR A 33 5.93 -7.35 0.66
CA THR A 33 7.39 -7.41 0.70
C THR A 33 7.95 -6.47 -0.37
N LEU A 34 8.84 -5.58 0.04
CA LEU A 34 9.54 -4.67 -0.86
C LEU A 34 10.92 -5.24 -1.21
N PRO A 35 11.49 -4.88 -2.37
CA PRO A 35 12.89 -5.13 -2.67
C PRO A 35 13.83 -4.51 -1.62
N ASP A 36 15.02 -5.07 -1.44
CA ASP A 36 15.99 -4.61 -0.44
C ASP A 36 16.60 -3.23 -0.74
N ASP A 37 16.52 -2.80 -1.99
CA ASP A 37 17.10 -1.55 -2.49
C ASP A 37 16.12 -0.37 -2.43
N VAL A 38 14.97 -0.50 -1.78
CA VAL A 38 14.08 0.63 -1.52
C VAL A 38 14.61 1.54 -0.39
N ASP A 39 14.34 2.82 -0.51
CA ASP A 39 14.64 3.83 0.50
C ASP A 39 13.39 4.09 1.36
N PRO A 40 13.34 3.58 2.61
CA PRO A 40 12.16 3.72 3.47
C PRO A 40 11.91 5.17 3.92
N ASP A 41 12.92 6.05 3.83
CA ASP A 41 12.78 7.46 4.20
C ASP A 41 12.18 8.31 3.07
N LYS A 42 12.10 7.75 1.85
CA LYS A 42 11.56 8.41 0.65
C LYS A 42 10.26 7.75 0.17
N VAL A 43 9.27 7.72 1.06
CA VAL A 43 7.94 7.18 0.81
C VAL A 43 6.93 8.32 0.64
N GLU A 44 6.16 8.26 -0.44
CA GLU A 44 5.06 9.19 -0.71
C GLU A 44 3.75 8.41 -0.88
N ALA A 45 2.64 8.95 -0.38
CA ALA A 45 1.32 8.34 -0.52
C ALA A 45 0.28 9.38 -0.93
N SER A 46 -0.61 8.99 -1.84
CA SER A 46 -1.76 9.81 -2.28
C SER A 46 -3.01 8.94 -2.41
N TYR A 47 -4.17 9.51 -2.07
CA TYR A 47 -5.46 8.82 -2.15
C TYR A 47 -6.43 9.66 -2.96
N VAL A 48 -6.82 9.15 -4.13
CA VAL A 48 -7.70 9.85 -5.07
C VAL A 48 -8.68 8.85 -5.65
N ASP A 49 -9.96 9.22 -5.68
CA ASP A 49 -11.06 8.45 -6.29
C ASP A 49 -11.13 6.98 -5.84
N GLY A 50 -10.86 6.72 -4.57
CA GLY A 50 -10.92 5.37 -4.00
C GLY A 50 -9.63 4.57 -4.13
N VAL A 51 -8.56 5.12 -4.72
CA VAL A 51 -7.29 4.44 -4.99
C VAL A 51 -6.16 5.02 -4.16
N LEU A 52 -5.52 4.17 -3.34
CA LEU A 52 -4.29 4.50 -2.61
C LEU A 52 -3.08 4.20 -3.50
N ARG A 53 -2.33 5.23 -3.86
CA ARG A 53 -1.04 5.13 -4.58
C ARG A 53 0.09 5.41 -3.59
N ILE A 54 0.98 4.42 -3.43
CA ILE A 54 2.19 4.52 -2.61
C ILE A 54 3.39 4.45 -3.57
N THR A 55 4.26 5.44 -3.49
CA THR A 55 5.51 5.53 -4.27
C THR A 55 6.69 5.46 -3.31
N ILE A 56 7.65 4.59 -3.61
CA ILE A 56 8.84 4.41 -2.78
C ILE A 56 10.05 4.47 -3.71
N GLN A 57 10.97 5.38 -3.43
CA GLN A 57 12.17 5.53 -4.24
C GLN A 57 13.14 4.38 -3.97
N ARG A 58 13.93 4.01 -4.99
CA ARG A 58 15.09 3.14 -4.79
C ARG A 58 16.24 3.96 -4.23
N ARG A 59 17.08 3.33 -3.41
CA ARG A 59 18.34 3.91 -2.96
C ARG A 59 19.24 4.17 -4.15
N GLU A 60 20.02 5.24 -4.07
CA GLU A 60 20.95 5.64 -5.14
C GLU A 60 22.21 4.73 -5.23
N THR A 61 22.28 3.66 -4.43
CA THR A 61 23.34 2.65 -4.42
C THR A 61 22.84 1.37 -5.13
N THR A 62 23.42 0.84 -6.20
CA THR A 62 24.84 0.55 -6.40
C THR A 62 25.11 0.47 -7.90
N LYS A 63 25.93 1.38 -8.45
CA LYS A 63 26.54 1.13 -9.77
C LYS A 63 27.38 -0.15 -9.65
N PRO A 64 27.26 -1.12 -10.57
CA PRO A 64 28.07 -2.32 -10.53
C PRO A 64 29.55 -1.94 -10.44
N ARG A 65 30.26 -2.46 -9.43
CA ARG A 65 31.71 -2.27 -9.30
C ARG A 65 32.39 -3.23 -10.27
N GLN A 66 33.23 -2.71 -11.16
CA GLN A 66 34.09 -3.56 -11.98
C GLN A 66 35.08 -4.27 -11.04
N ILE A 67 35.07 -5.60 -11.07
CA ILE A 67 36.03 -6.42 -10.34
C ILE A 67 37.07 -6.89 -11.36
N GLU A 68 38.31 -6.46 -11.20
CA GLU A 68 39.44 -6.92 -12.01
C GLU A 68 39.84 -8.32 -11.53
N ILE A 69 39.83 -9.30 -12.44
CA ILE A 69 40.30 -10.67 -12.16
C ILE A 69 41.81 -10.69 -12.42
N LYS A 70 42.60 -11.16 -11.44
CA LYS A 70 44.04 -11.44 -11.59
C LYS A 70 44.28 -12.91 -11.92
#